data_AF-A0A0X3P215-F1
#
_entry.id   AF-A0A0X3P215-F1
#
_cell.length_a   1.000
_cell.length_b   1.000
_cell.length_c   1.000
_cell.angle_alpha   90.00
_cell.angle_beta   90.00
_cell.angle_gamma   90.00
#
_symmetry.space_group_name_H-M   'P 1'
#
loop_
_entity.id
_entity.type
_entity.pdbx_description
1 polymer ?
#
loop_
_entity_poly.entity_id
_entity_poly.type
_entity_poly.pdbx_seq_one_letter_code
_entity_poly.pdbx_strand_id
1 'polypeptide(L)'
;NETCYVKKIEVGRPCSITKFSTGLVTEIKLFSVTDHKMLMQRDYSTFFAPDCVFPKPSGGGSVPEVSLPLSRFLKGLNEVNITFAANIDPSDYLLLLQTDHDTICEWDNTGLLYGNKQFCQLKFRKNNTEAWFKGHFEKGDKPRNNYKWLTTDDQLTSVSVDWMQTGNAPEDDICSRNVLEYVISPGKSKSGRLGSISAAFMLLFVLFPFC
;
A
#
# COMPACT_ATOMS: atom_id res chain seq x y z
N ASN A 1 -15.78 -9.62 -23.44
CA ASN A 1 -14.45 -9.08 -23.76
C ASN A 1 -13.70 -8.83 -22.46
N GLU A 2 -12.68 -9.65 -22.22
CA GLU A 2 -11.82 -9.67 -21.02
C GLU A 2 -10.89 -8.44 -20.97
N THR A 3 -11.48 -7.24 -21.03
CA THR A 3 -10.75 -5.99 -21.20
C THR A 3 -11.01 -5.06 -20.05
N CYS A 4 -9.94 -4.62 -19.39
CA CYS A 4 -9.99 -3.64 -18.32
C CYS A 4 -9.85 -2.23 -18.92
N TYR A 5 -10.63 -1.28 -18.40
CA TYR A 5 -10.59 0.12 -18.79
C TYR A 5 -10.45 1.04 -17.58
N VAL A 6 -9.66 2.10 -17.71
CA VAL A 6 -9.58 3.21 -16.75
C VAL A 6 -9.98 4.48 -17.49
N LYS A 7 -11.02 5.18 -17.03
CA LYS A 7 -11.55 6.39 -17.70
C LYS A 7 -11.78 6.19 -19.21
N LYS A 8 -12.31 5.03 -19.60
CA LYS A 8 -12.55 4.57 -21.00
C LYS A 8 -11.29 4.29 -21.83
N ILE A 9 -10.09 4.36 -21.24
CA ILE A 9 -8.84 3.95 -21.87
C ILE A 9 -8.61 2.48 -21.55
N GLU A 10 -8.34 1.68 -22.57
CA GLU A 10 -7.99 0.28 -22.39
C GLU A 10 -6.61 0.16 -21.72
N VAL A 11 -6.54 -0.62 -20.64
CA VAL A 11 -5.29 -0.77 -19.86
C VAL A 11 -4.72 -2.19 -19.87
N GLY A 12 -5.50 -3.21 -20.21
CA GLY A 12 -5.01 -4.58 -20.20
C GLY A 12 -6.01 -5.68 -20.50
N ARG A 13 -5.48 -6.88 -20.81
CA ARG A 13 -6.19 -8.15 -21.10
C ARG A 13 -5.31 -9.39 -20.81
N PRO A 14 -5.85 -10.50 -20.26
CA PRO A 14 -7.23 -10.65 -19.81
C PRO A 14 -7.48 -9.82 -18.55
N CYS A 15 -8.76 -9.51 -18.33
CA CYS A 15 -9.29 -8.81 -17.17
C CYS A 15 -10.37 -9.72 -16.59
N SER A 16 -10.01 -10.50 -15.59
CA SER A 16 -10.88 -11.48 -14.96
C SER A 16 -11.02 -11.16 -13.47
N ILE A 17 -12.24 -11.26 -12.96
CA ILE A 17 -12.52 -11.09 -11.53
C ILE A 17 -13.28 -12.33 -11.08
N THR A 18 -12.60 -13.17 -10.30
CA THR A 18 -13.16 -14.41 -9.78
C THR A 18 -13.45 -14.25 -8.30
N LYS A 19 -14.71 -14.48 -7.91
CA LYS A 19 -15.13 -14.47 -6.50
C LYS A 19 -15.02 -15.88 -5.92
N PHE A 20 -14.47 -15.97 -4.72
CA PHE A 20 -14.43 -17.18 -3.91
C PHE A 20 -15.10 -16.91 -2.57
N SER A 21 -15.37 -17.96 -1.80
CA SER A 21 -15.96 -17.85 -0.46
C SER A 21 -15.12 -17.01 0.51
N THR A 22 -13.81 -16.92 0.29
CA THR A 22 -12.84 -16.26 1.16
C THR A 22 -12.25 -14.98 0.58
N GLY A 23 -12.70 -14.54 -0.60
CA GLY A 23 -12.14 -13.33 -1.23
C GLY A 23 -12.43 -13.20 -2.72
N LEU A 24 -11.62 -12.38 -3.38
CA LEU A 24 -11.77 -12.02 -4.79
C LEU A 24 -10.39 -12.02 -5.43
N VAL A 25 -10.19 -12.80 -6.49
CA VAL A 25 -8.99 -12.75 -7.33
C VAL A 25 -9.27 -11.84 -8.51
N THR A 26 -8.42 -10.83 -8.70
CA THR A 26 -8.45 -10.01 -9.91
C THR A 26 -7.22 -10.33 -10.73
N GLU A 27 -7.40 -10.91 -11.91
CA GLU A 27 -6.32 -11.13 -12.86
C GLU A 27 -6.38 -10.04 -13.93
N ILE A 28 -5.31 -9.26 -14.02
CA ILE A 28 -5.15 -8.25 -15.05
C ILE A 28 -3.72 -8.30 -15.59
N LYS A 29 -3.59 -8.47 -16.91
CA LYS A 29 -2.32 -8.22 -17.59
C LYS A 29 -2.34 -6.83 -18.21
N LEU A 30 -1.70 -5.88 -17.51
CA LEU A 30 -1.54 -4.51 -17.96
C LEU A 30 -0.64 -4.45 -19.21
N PHE A 31 -0.97 -3.54 -20.14
CA PHE A 31 -0.12 -3.28 -21.30
C PHE A 31 1.18 -2.57 -20.93
N SER A 32 1.13 -1.72 -19.91
CA SER A 32 2.28 -1.00 -19.38
C SER A 32 2.07 -0.75 -17.88
N VAL A 33 3.03 -1.15 -17.05
CA VAL A 33 3.01 -0.87 -15.61
C VAL A 33 3.63 0.49 -15.28
N THR A 34 4.50 1.01 -16.15
CA THR A 34 5.21 2.28 -15.94
C THR A 34 4.32 3.51 -16.15
N ASP A 35 3.22 3.35 -16.89
CA ASP A 35 2.26 4.42 -17.15
C ASP A 35 1.20 4.55 -16.04
N HIS A 36 1.32 3.74 -14.99
CA HIS A 36 0.35 3.64 -13.92
C HIS A 36 1.04 3.77 -12.56
N LYS A 37 0.42 4.53 -11.66
CA LYS A 37 0.94 4.72 -10.29
C LYS A 37 0.47 3.62 -9.35
N MET A 38 -0.82 3.30 -9.43
CA MET A 38 -1.46 2.29 -8.60
C MET A 38 -2.66 1.69 -9.33
N LEU A 39 -2.98 0.46 -8.94
CA LEU A 39 -4.29 -0.16 -9.14
C LEU A 39 -5.07 -0.03 -7.84
N MET A 40 -6.25 0.58 -7.90
CA MET A 40 -7.17 0.64 -6.78
C MET A 40 -8.40 -0.21 -7.12
N GLN A 41 -8.68 -1.20 -6.28
CA GLN A 41 -9.81 -2.11 -6.47
C GLN A 41 -10.55 -2.27 -5.14
N ARG A 42 -11.68 -1.56 -5.01
CA ARG A 42 -12.49 -1.49 -3.79
C ARG A 42 -11.64 -1.12 -2.57
N ASP A 43 -11.39 -2.09 -1.70
CA ASP A 43 -10.70 -1.94 -0.41
C ASP A 43 -9.19 -2.15 -0.51
N TYR A 44 -8.68 -2.49 -1.70
CA TYR A 44 -7.28 -2.81 -1.93
C TYR A 44 -6.62 -1.79 -2.86
N SER A 45 -5.37 -1.50 -2.53
CA SER A 45 -4.44 -0.73 -3.34
C SER A 45 -3.24 -1.61 -3.70
N THR A 46 -2.74 -1.46 -4.92
CA THR A 46 -1.42 -1.96 -5.28
C THR A 46 -0.65 -0.92 -6.04
N PHE A 47 0.54 -0.61 -5.54
CA PHE A 47 1.42 0.37 -6.12
C PHE A 47 2.36 -0.27 -7.14
N PHE A 48 2.52 0.39 -8.29
CA PHE A 48 3.54 0.03 -9.26
C PHE A 48 4.80 0.84 -8.96
N ALA A 49 5.65 0.31 -8.09
CA ALA A 49 6.85 0.96 -7.60
C ALA A 49 8.10 0.13 -7.99
N PRO A 50 8.59 0.24 -9.24
CA PRO A 50 9.84 -0.41 -9.63
C PRO A 50 10.98 0.09 -8.75
N ASP A 51 11.85 -0.84 -8.34
CA ASP A 51 12.94 -0.58 -7.39
C ASP A 51 12.46 0.13 -6.11
N CYS A 52 11.20 -0.10 -5.71
CA CYS A 52 10.55 0.51 -4.55
C CYS A 52 10.63 2.04 -4.51
N VAL A 53 10.70 2.66 -5.69
CA VAL A 53 10.56 4.10 -5.85
C VAL A 53 9.09 4.39 -6.13
N PHE A 54 8.41 4.92 -5.12
CA PHE A 54 7.01 5.28 -5.27
C PHE A 54 6.90 6.67 -5.89
N PRO A 55 5.85 6.91 -6.70
CA PRO A 55 5.62 8.21 -7.28
C PRO A 55 5.40 9.23 -6.16
N LYS A 56 6.09 10.38 -6.25
CA LYS A 56 5.94 11.45 -5.25
C LYS A 56 4.47 11.80 -5.08
N PRO A 57 3.95 11.85 -3.85
CA PRO A 57 2.57 12.24 -3.62
C PRO A 57 2.40 13.71 -4.02
N SER A 58 1.30 14.04 -4.70
CA SER A 58 0.82 15.42 -4.78
C SER A 58 0.51 15.94 -3.36
N GLY A 59 0.30 17.25 -3.19
CA GLY A 59 -0.32 17.73 -1.94
C GLY A 59 -1.63 16.97 -1.71
N GLY A 60 -1.84 16.43 -0.50
CA GLY A 60 -2.98 15.56 -0.19
C GLY A 60 -2.75 14.05 -0.42
N GLY A 61 -1.62 13.64 -1.00
CA GLY A 61 -1.35 12.24 -1.35
C GLY A 61 -0.85 11.37 -0.19
N SER A 62 -1.11 10.06 -0.27
CA SER A 62 -0.59 9.08 0.70
C SER A 62 0.91 8.81 0.50
N VAL A 63 1.60 8.41 1.57
CA VAL A 63 3.03 8.04 1.56
C VAL A 63 3.15 6.52 1.84
N PRO A 64 2.87 5.65 0.85
CA PRO A 64 2.80 4.20 1.04
C PRO A 64 4.12 3.56 1.51
N GLU A 65 5.27 4.19 1.24
CA GLU A 65 6.60 3.70 1.61
C GLU A 65 6.73 3.46 3.11
N VAL A 66 6.05 4.28 3.93
CA VAL A 66 6.12 4.17 5.39
C VAL A 66 5.32 2.98 5.93
N SER A 67 4.43 2.43 5.11
CA SER A 67 3.54 1.33 5.46
C SER A 67 4.11 -0.03 5.08
N LEU A 68 5.24 -0.06 4.36
CA LEU A 68 5.88 -1.30 3.92
C LEU A 68 6.25 -2.20 5.11
N PRO A 69 6.11 -3.54 4.95
CA PRO A 69 5.43 -4.20 3.83
C PRO A 69 3.90 -4.00 3.89
N LEU A 70 3.29 -3.83 2.70
CA LEU A 70 1.85 -3.67 2.50
C LEU A 70 1.10 -5.01 2.61
N SER A 71 1.76 -6.13 2.36
CA SER A 71 1.24 -7.47 2.68
C SER A 71 2.02 -8.09 3.83
N ARG A 72 1.35 -8.69 4.81
CA ARG A 72 2.00 -9.23 6.01
C ARG A 72 1.48 -10.62 6.34
N PHE A 73 2.38 -11.59 6.45
CA PHE A 73 2.07 -12.99 6.71
C PHE A 73 2.53 -13.35 8.13
N LEU A 74 1.59 -13.40 9.07
CA LEU A 74 1.87 -13.37 10.50
C LEU A 74 1.37 -14.63 11.23
N LYS A 75 1.36 -15.79 10.56
CA LYS A 75 0.96 -17.06 11.20
C LYS A 75 1.74 -17.31 12.49
N GLY A 76 1.00 -17.51 13.59
CA GLY A 76 1.54 -17.74 14.92
C GLY A 76 1.77 -16.47 15.75
N LEU A 77 1.58 -15.28 15.17
CA LEU A 77 1.58 -14.01 15.88
C LEU A 77 0.15 -13.53 16.12
N ASN A 78 0.00 -12.64 17.10
CA ASN A 78 -1.29 -12.09 17.52
C ASN A 78 -1.33 -10.56 17.48
N GLU A 79 -0.27 -9.90 17.02
CA GLU A 79 -0.19 -8.45 16.98
C GLU A 79 0.62 -7.97 15.79
N VAL A 80 0.34 -6.74 15.33
CA VAL A 80 1.04 -6.09 14.23
C VAL A 80 1.07 -4.57 14.42
N ASN A 81 2.22 -3.96 14.16
CA ASN A 81 2.36 -2.50 14.17
C ASN A 81 2.32 -1.96 12.74
N ILE A 82 1.37 -1.09 12.41
CA ILE A 82 1.25 -0.50 11.07
C ILE A 82 1.45 1.01 11.19
N THR A 83 2.28 1.56 10.31
CA THR A 83 2.47 3.01 10.19
C THR A 83 1.82 3.47 8.89
N PHE A 84 1.11 4.59 8.94
CA PHE A 84 0.57 5.27 7.77
C PHE A 84 1.03 6.71 7.78
N ALA A 85 1.19 7.31 6.59
CA ALA A 85 1.44 8.73 6.48
C ALA A 85 0.82 9.32 5.21
N ALA A 86 0.59 10.63 5.25
CA ALA A 86 0.12 11.41 4.12
C ALA A 86 0.76 12.79 4.12
N ASN A 87 0.95 13.34 2.92
CA ASN A 87 1.16 14.76 2.74
C ASN A 87 -0.19 15.46 2.91
N ILE A 88 -0.23 16.52 3.70
CA ILE A 88 -1.44 17.28 4.00
C ILE A 88 -1.23 18.77 3.79
N ASP A 89 -2.30 19.48 3.45
CA ASP A 89 -2.39 20.92 3.68
C ASP A 89 -2.91 21.11 5.12
N PRO A 90 -2.14 21.74 6.04
CA PRO A 90 -2.58 21.95 7.42
C PRO A 90 -3.89 22.73 7.54
N SER A 91 -4.25 23.51 6.52
CA SER A 91 -5.49 24.28 6.49
C SER A 91 -6.70 23.49 5.98
N ASP A 92 -6.48 22.39 5.25
CA ASP A 92 -7.53 21.60 4.63
C ASP A 92 -7.07 20.15 4.39
N TYR A 93 -7.43 19.25 5.29
CA TYR A 93 -7.19 17.82 5.12
C TYR A 93 -8.30 16.99 5.76
N LEU A 94 -8.49 15.78 5.23
CA LEU A 94 -9.31 14.72 5.79
C LEU A 94 -8.52 13.41 5.69
N LEU A 95 -8.40 12.71 6.82
CA LEU A 95 -7.71 11.42 6.91
C LEU A 95 -8.64 10.39 7.56
N LEU A 96 -8.77 9.23 6.93
CA LEU A 96 -9.55 8.13 7.49
C LEU A 96 -8.69 6.88 7.61
N LEU A 97 -8.73 6.27 8.80
CA LEU A 97 -8.25 4.92 9.02
C LEU A 97 -9.46 4.00 9.16
N GLN A 98 -9.56 2.99 8.31
CA GLN A 98 -10.71 2.09 8.26
C GLN A 98 -10.29 0.62 8.18
N THR A 99 -11.20 -0.26 8.58
CA THR A 99 -11.23 -1.67 8.17
C THR A 99 -12.23 -1.87 7.03
N ASP A 100 -12.49 -3.11 6.63
CA ASP A 100 -13.50 -3.43 5.62
C ASP A 100 -14.93 -3.02 6.02
N HIS A 101 -15.20 -2.80 7.32
CA HIS A 101 -16.56 -2.50 7.80
C HIS A 101 -16.66 -1.23 8.64
N ASP A 102 -15.59 -0.88 9.36
CA ASP A 102 -15.65 0.16 10.38
C ASP A 102 -14.58 1.23 10.16
N THR A 103 -14.95 2.49 10.37
CA THR A 103 -13.98 3.57 10.58
C THR A 103 -13.37 3.41 11.97
N ILE A 104 -12.04 3.38 12.04
CA ILE A 104 -11.29 3.28 13.30
C ILE A 104 -10.98 4.70 13.82
N CYS A 105 -10.49 5.56 12.93
CA CYS A 105 -10.16 6.94 13.23
C CYS A 105 -10.50 7.85 12.05
N GLU A 106 -10.92 9.06 12.36
CA GLU A 106 -11.17 10.12 11.38
C GLU A 106 -10.59 11.42 11.92
N TRP A 107 -9.80 12.11 11.09
CA TRP A 107 -9.19 13.39 11.42
C TRP A 107 -9.44 14.41 10.33
N ASP A 108 -9.60 15.66 10.72
CA ASP A 108 -9.58 16.81 9.84
C ASP A 108 -8.62 17.91 10.35
N ASN A 109 -8.60 19.05 9.67
CA ASN A 109 -7.82 20.22 10.06
C ASN A 109 -8.14 20.77 11.47
N THR A 110 -9.26 20.38 12.10
CA THR A 110 -9.62 20.74 13.47
C THR A 110 -9.14 19.74 14.52
N GLY A 111 -8.77 18.52 14.10
CA GLY A 111 -8.21 17.48 14.94
C GLY A 111 -8.89 16.13 14.76
N LEU A 112 -9.03 15.37 15.85
CA LEU A 112 -9.71 14.06 15.82
C LEU A 112 -11.22 14.25 15.84
N LEU A 113 -11.89 13.80 14.78
CA LEU A 113 -13.35 13.82 14.66
C LEU A 113 -13.99 12.55 15.22
N TYR A 114 -13.40 11.39 14.93
CA TYR A 114 -13.89 10.08 15.36
C TYR A 114 -12.75 9.16 15.78
N GLY A 115 -13.01 8.34 16.80
CA GLY A 115 -12.10 7.29 17.27
C GLY A 115 -11.59 7.49 18.69
N ASN A 116 -10.80 6.53 19.16
CA ASN A 116 -10.24 6.57 20.52
C ASN A 116 -9.09 7.59 20.60
N LYS A 117 -9.19 8.58 21.49
CA LYS A 117 -8.19 9.64 21.65
C LYS A 117 -6.79 9.12 22.00
N GLN A 118 -6.64 8.03 22.74
CA GLN A 118 -5.31 7.50 23.06
C GLN A 118 -4.68 6.75 21.88
N PHE A 119 -5.51 6.09 21.07
CA PHE A 119 -5.06 5.31 19.92
C PHE A 119 -4.86 6.18 18.66
N CYS A 120 -5.84 7.03 18.33
CA CYS A 120 -5.91 7.84 17.12
C CYS A 120 -5.04 9.11 17.20
N GLN A 121 -3.75 8.94 17.49
CA GLN A 121 -2.79 10.02 17.64
C GLN A 121 -1.99 10.22 16.35
N LEU A 122 -2.04 11.44 15.80
CA LEU A 122 -1.20 11.86 14.68
C LEU A 122 0.08 12.53 15.18
N LYS A 123 1.19 12.25 14.49
CA LYS A 123 2.46 12.97 14.62
C LYS A 123 2.71 13.77 13.36
N PHE A 124 2.79 15.09 13.52
CA PHE A 124 3.06 15.99 12.41
C PHE A 124 4.56 16.17 12.19
N ARG A 125 4.98 16.23 10.92
CA ARG A 125 6.37 16.41 10.49
C ARG A 125 6.46 17.43 9.36
N LYS A 126 7.69 17.82 9.01
CA LYS A 126 8.01 18.78 7.93
C LYS A 126 7.13 20.03 7.96
N ASN A 127 7.20 20.81 9.04
CA ASN A 127 6.37 22.01 9.23
C ASN A 127 4.86 21.73 9.12
N ASN A 128 4.43 20.61 9.69
CA ASN A 128 3.05 20.12 9.71
C ASN A 128 2.45 19.71 8.36
N THR A 129 3.24 19.63 7.29
CA THR A 129 2.74 19.18 5.98
C THR A 129 2.74 17.67 5.81
N GLU A 130 3.19 16.91 6.81
CA GLU A 130 3.10 15.45 6.83
C GLU A 130 2.45 14.98 8.13
N ALA A 131 1.38 14.19 8.01
CA ALA A 131 0.73 13.53 9.14
C ALA A 131 1.11 12.05 9.17
N TRP A 132 1.54 11.57 10.34
CA TRP A 132 1.96 10.19 10.55
C TRP A 132 1.11 9.54 11.64
N PHE A 133 0.53 8.39 11.35
CA PHE A 133 -0.17 7.55 12.31
C PHE A 133 0.63 6.26 12.53
N LYS A 134 0.75 5.81 13.78
CA LYS A 134 1.33 4.50 14.12
C LYS A 134 0.35 3.75 15.02
N GLY A 135 -0.24 2.70 14.48
CA GLY A 135 -1.20 1.85 15.19
C GLY A 135 -0.59 0.52 15.60
N HIS A 136 -1.02 0.04 16.76
CA HIS A 136 -0.79 -1.32 17.23
C HIS A 136 -2.11 -2.08 17.14
N PHE A 137 -2.14 -3.16 16.37
CA PHE A 137 -3.36 -3.91 16.08
C PHE A 137 -3.22 -5.34 16.58
N GLU A 138 -4.21 -5.77 17.34
CA GLU A 138 -4.32 -7.15 17.79
C GLU A 138 -5.07 -7.99 16.76
N LYS A 139 -4.74 -9.28 16.71
CA LYS A 139 -5.44 -10.28 15.92
C LYS A 139 -6.85 -10.47 16.50
N GLY A 140 -7.85 -10.10 15.70
CA GLY A 140 -9.24 -10.43 15.99
C GLY A 140 -9.61 -11.85 15.52
N ASP A 141 -10.91 -12.10 15.39
CA ASP A 141 -11.44 -13.42 15.00
C ASP A 141 -11.25 -13.75 13.51
N LYS A 142 -11.00 -12.71 12.69
CA LYS A 142 -10.86 -12.89 11.24
C LYS A 142 -9.47 -13.46 10.92
N PRO A 143 -9.36 -14.42 9.98
CA PRO A 143 -8.07 -14.92 9.52
C PRO A 143 -7.25 -13.85 8.79
N ARG A 144 -7.92 -12.80 8.29
CA ARG A 144 -7.33 -11.72 7.52
C ARG A 144 -7.93 -10.39 7.93
N ASN A 145 -7.10 -9.36 7.97
CA ASN A 145 -7.51 -7.98 8.19
C ASN A 145 -6.93 -7.10 7.08
N ASN A 146 -7.69 -6.11 6.64
CA ASN A 146 -7.22 -5.09 5.73
C ASN A 146 -7.43 -3.73 6.39
N TYR A 147 -6.35 -2.96 6.51
CA TYR A 147 -6.35 -1.63 7.10
C TYR A 147 -6.14 -0.60 6.00
N LYS A 148 -7.09 0.30 5.88
CA LYS A 148 -7.17 1.29 4.80
C LYS A 148 -6.88 2.68 5.35
N TRP A 149 -6.02 3.39 4.64
CA TRP A 149 -5.67 4.77 4.90
C TRP A 149 -6.11 5.61 3.71
N LEU A 150 -7.12 6.45 3.91
CA LEU A 150 -7.69 7.31 2.91
C LEU A 150 -7.33 8.77 3.19
N THR A 151 -7.08 9.53 2.13
CA THR A 151 -6.81 10.98 2.17
C THR A 151 -7.87 11.75 1.38
N THR A 152 -7.87 13.08 1.50
CA THR A 152 -8.81 14.00 0.82
C THR A 152 -8.94 13.77 -0.70
N ASP A 153 -7.87 13.30 -1.35
CA ASP A 153 -7.83 13.07 -2.81
C ASP A 153 -8.33 11.67 -3.23
N ASP A 154 -9.08 10.98 -2.36
CA ASP A 154 -9.49 9.58 -2.52
C ASP A 154 -8.30 8.63 -2.76
N GLN A 155 -7.09 9.00 -2.30
CA GLN A 155 -5.94 8.12 -2.38
C GLN A 155 -5.99 7.08 -1.27
N LEU A 156 -5.94 5.82 -1.67
CA LEU A 156 -6.01 4.67 -0.78
C LEU A 156 -4.64 4.01 -0.66
N THR A 157 -4.13 3.92 0.57
CA THR A 157 -3.10 2.94 0.94
C THR A 157 -3.74 1.86 1.79
N SER A 158 -3.59 0.61 1.39
CA SER A 158 -4.13 -0.55 2.10
C SER A 158 -3.00 -1.46 2.58
N VAL A 159 -3.04 -1.88 3.85
CA VAL A 159 -2.15 -2.90 4.41
C VAL A 159 -2.98 -4.14 4.72
N SER A 160 -2.66 -5.24 4.05
CA SER A 160 -3.28 -6.55 4.23
C SER A 160 -2.45 -7.41 5.19
N VAL A 161 -3.12 -7.98 6.18
CA VAL A 161 -2.55 -8.85 7.19
C VAL A 161 -3.24 -10.21 7.12
N ASP A 162 -2.47 -11.26 6.84
CA ASP A 162 -2.93 -12.64 6.86
C ASP A 162 -2.31 -13.36 8.07
N TRP A 163 -3.16 -13.76 9.01
CA TRP A 163 -2.76 -14.43 10.24
C TRP A 163 -2.62 -15.95 10.10
N MET A 164 -2.87 -16.48 8.91
CA MET A 164 -2.84 -17.92 8.60
C MET A 164 -1.64 -18.30 7.74
N GLN A 165 -1.05 -17.34 7.03
CA GLN A 165 0.08 -17.54 6.14
C GLN A 165 1.43 -17.22 6.82
N THR A 166 2.45 -18.00 6.49
CA THR A 166 3.87 -17.73 6.80
C THR A 166 4.59 -17.18 5.59
N GLY A 167 5.66 -16.43 5.79
CA GLY A 167 6.58 -16.00 4.74
C GLY A 167 6.84 -14.50 4.78
N ASN A 168 7.59 -14.03 3.78
CA ASN A 168 7.87 -12.61 3.58
C ASN A 168 6.92 -12.03 2.54
N ALA A 169 6.73 -10.71 2.58
CA ALA A 169 5.97 -10.01 1.57
C ALA A 169 6.73 -10.02 0.24
N PRO A 170 6.06 -10.10 -0.92
CA PRO A 170 6.73 -10.05 -2.22
C PRO A 170 7.63 -8.82 -2.41
N GLU A 171 7.25 -7.69 -1.81
CA GLU A 171 8.00 -6.44 -1.82
C GLU A 171 9.29 -6.48 -0.97
N ASP A 172 9.41 -7.38 0.01
CA ASP A 172 10.56 -7.41 0.93
C ASP A 172 11.86 -7.66 0.16
N ASP A 173 11.84 -8.50 -0.87
CA ASP A 173 13.01 -8.85 -1.67
C ASP A 173 13.56 -7.68 -2.49
N ILE A 174 12.72 -6.71 -2.84
CA ILE A 174 13.08 -5.54 -3.67
C ILE A 174 13.31 -4.33 -2.77
N CYS A 175 12.38 -4.06 -1.85
CA CYS A 175 12.38 -2.84 -1.03
C CYS A 175 13.40 -2.90 0.10
N SER A 176 13.70 -4.09 0.63
CA SER A 176 14.72 -4.24 1.67
C SER A 176 16.15 -4.10 1.14
N ARG A 177 16.37 -4.33 -0.17
CA ARG A 177 17.70 -4.17 -0.79
C ARG A 177 18.13 -2.71 -0.86
N ASN A 178 17.20 -1.77 -1.05
CA ASN A 178 17.51 -0.34 -1.12
C ASN A 178 17.94 0.25 0.23
N VAL A 179 17.55 -0.36 1.35
CA VAL A 179 18.06 0.03 2.68
C VAL A 179 19.56 -0.27 2.76
N LEU A 180 20.05 -1.34 2.14
CA LEU A 180 21.47 -1.67 2.08
C LEU A 180 22.26 -0.77 1.12
N GLU A 181 21.71 -0.40 -0.05
CA GLU A 181 22.42 0.51 -0.97
C GLU A 181 22.55 1.95 -0.44
N TYR A 182 21.56 2.42 0.34
CA TYR A 182 21.66 3.71 1.02
C TYR A 182 22.68 3.69 2.19
N VAL A 183 22.87 2.53 2.82
CA VAL A 183 23.84 2.35 3.92
C VAL A 183 25.28 2.14 3.40
N ILE A 184 25.47 1.60 2.19
CA ILE A 184 26.80 1.25 1.63
C ILE A 184 27.38 2.37 0.73
N SER A 185 26.75 3.54 0.61
CA SER A 185 27.35 4.63 -0.17
C SER A 185 28.21 5.61 0.66
N PRO A 186 29.52 5.34 0.80
CA PRO A 186 30.55 6.37 0.69
C PRO A 186 31.45 6.09 -0.53
N GLY A 187 31.40 6.98 -1.53
CA GLY A 187 32.51 7.20 -2.47
C GLY A 187 32.64 6.27 -3.69
N LYS A 188 32.25 6.82 -4.85
CA LYS A 188 32.61 6.49 -6.26
C LYS A 188 33.51 5.27 -6.56
N SER A 189 33.06 4.47 -7.53
CA SER A 189 33.85 4.15 -8.74
C SER A 189 32.95 3.72 -9.92
N LYS A 190 33.26 4.18 -11.13
CA LYS A 190 32.62 3.77 -12.40
C LYS A 190 33.19 2.43 -12.83
N SER A 191 32.36 1.48 -13.25
CA SER A 191 32.63 0.58 -14.39
C SER A 191 31.43 -0.33 -14.68
N GLY A 192 31.13 -0.54 -15.97
CA GLY A 192 30.53 -1.80 -16.43
C GLY A 192 29.05 -1.81 -16.75
N ARG A 193 28.72 -1.56 -18.03
CA ARG A 193 27.46 -1.94 -18.68
C ARG A 193 27.25 -3.45 -18.55
N LEU A 194 26.10 -3.89 -18.05
CA LEU A 194 25.48 -5.15 -18.46
C LEU A 194 23.98 -4.90 -18.61
N GLY A 195 23.50 -5.03 -19.85
CA GLY A 195 22.09 -4.84 -20.15
C GLY A 195 21.26 -5.87 -19.39
N SER A 196 20.23 -5.38 -18.68
CA SER A 196 19.18 -6.25 -18.19
C SER A 196 17.94 -6.00 -19.01
N ILE A 197 17.51 -7.07 -19.64
CA ILE A 197 16.31 -7.23 -20.45
C ILE A 197 15.13 -6.72 -19.63
N SER A 198 14.32 -5.84 -20.22
CA SER A 198 13.01 -5.47 -19.68
C SER A 198 12.18 -6.75 -19.58
N ALA A 199 12.21 -7.39 -18.42
CA ALA A 199 11.31 -8.47 -18.10
C ALA A 199 9.95 -7.81 -17.91
N ALA A 200 9.07 -7.99 -18.90
CA ALA A 200 7.65 -7.80 -18.70
C ALA A 200 7.22 -8.77 -17.59
N PHE A 201 7.27 -8.28 -16.35
CA PHE A 201 6.78 -9.02 -15.20
C PHE A 201 5.29 -9.23 -15.41
N MET A 202 4.93 -10.49 -15.65
CA MET A 202 3.56 -10.94 -15.53
C MET A 202 3.18 -10.75 -14.06
N LEU A 203 2.63 -9.59 -13.72
CA LEU A 203 2.02 -9.33 -12.42
C LEU A 203 0.76 -10.18 -12.36
N LEU A 204 0.92 -11.42 -11.91
CA LEU A 204 -0.20 -12.20 -11.39
C LEU A 204 -0.65 -11.46 -10.14
N PHE A 205 -1.73 -10.68 -10.26
CA PHE A 205 -2.39 -10.09 -9.11
C PHE A 205 -3.07 -11.19 -8.34
N VAL A 206 -2.23 -11.81 -7.52
CA VAL A 206 -2.63 -12.87 -6.66
C VAL A 206 -3.22 -12.21 -5.43
N LEU A 207 -4.49 -11.79 -5.50
CA LEU A 207 -5.34 -11.78 -4.31
C LEU A 207 -5.71 -13.24 -4.00
N PHE A 208 -4.74 -14.15 -3.94
CA PHE A 208 -5.04 -15.58 -3.89
C PHE A 208 -5.36 -16.01 -2.47
N PRO A 209 -6.29 -16.95 -2.35
CA PRO A 209 -6.12 -18.03 -1.39
C PRO A 209 -5.04 -18.97 -1.95
N PHE A 210 -3.86 -19.02 -1.34
CA PHE A 210 -3.03 -20.21 -1.49
C PHE A 210 -3.35 -21.16 -0.33
N CYS A 211 -3.62 -22.41 -0.71
CA CYS A 211 -3.99 -23.54 0.12
C CYS A 211 -3.07 -23.73 1.35
#